data_AF-A0A656K541-F1
#
_entry.id   AF-A0A656K541-F1
#
_cell.length_a   1.000
_cell.length_b   1.000
_cell.length_c   1.000
_cell.angle_alpha   90.00
_cell.angle_beta   90.00
_cell.angle_gamma   90.00
#
_symmetry.space_group_name_H-M   'P 1'
#
loop_
_entity.id
_entity.type
_entity.pdbx_description
1 polymer ?
#
loop_
_entity_poly.entity_id
_entity_poly.type
_entity_poly.pdbx_seq_one_letter_code
_entity_poly.pdbx_strand_id
1 'polypeptide(L)'
;GEGSRICILLPMHEGDAETVALDEGLLTIAPQSAGDETILVVDDEPAVRLLIAELLEDLGYAVLQAERGADALVVLQSKAAIDLLITDVGLP
;
A
#
# COMPACT_ATOMS: atom_id res chain seq x y z
N GLY A 1 23.06 -29.87 -15.39
CA GLY A 1 22.90 -29.22 -14.08
C GLY A 1 21.63 -29.72 -13.46
N GLU A 2 21.60 -29.98 -12.16
CA GLU A 2 20.51 -30.70 -11.48
C GLU A 2 19.40 -29.79 -10.92
N GLY A 3 19.41 -28.49 -11.27
CA GLY A 3 18.38 -27.53 -10.85
C GLY A 3 18.60 -26.95 -9.45
N SER A 4 17.62 -26.23 -8.92
CA SER A 4 17.64 -25.68 -7.56
C SER A 4 16.23 -25.68 -6.96
N ARG A 5 16.14 -25.95 -5.67
CA ARG A 5 14.89 -25.93 -4.89
C ARG A 5 15.03 -24.94 -3.75
N ILE A 6 14.03 -24.09 -3.59
CA ILE A 6 13.91 -23.17 -2.46
C ILE A 6 12.71 -23.62 -1.63
N CYS A 7 12.91 -23.76 -0.32
CA CYS A 7 11.86 -24.05 0.65
C CYS A 7 11.91 -22.97 1.73
N ILE A 8 10.77 -22.34 2.00
CA ILE A 8 10.63 -21.36 3.07
C ILE A 8 9.87 -22.04 4.21
N LEU A 9 10.47 -22.03 5.40
CA LEU A 9 9.87 -22.55 6.63
C LEU A 9 9.60 -21.37 7.54
N LEU A 10 8.34 -21.22 7.95
CA LEU A 10 7.93 -20.18 8.90
C LEU A 10 7.61 -20.82 10.25
N PRO A 11 7.91 -20.14 11.37
CA PRO A 11 7.59 -20.64 12.70
C PRO A 11 6.08 -20.71 12.90
N MET A 12 5.63 -21.81 13.51
CA MET A 12 4.23 -21.95 13.90
C MET A 12 3.97 -21.04 15.10
N HIS A 13 3.09 -20.07 14.93
CA HIS A 13 2.63 -19.22 16.02
C HIS A 13 1.62 -19.99 16.88
N GLU A 14 2.01 -20.36 18.11
CA GLU A 14 1.16 -21.05 19.11
C GLU A 14 0.44 -20.06 20.05
N GLY A 15 0.14 -18.85 19.60
CA GLY A 15 -0.78 -17.96 20.32
C GLY A 15 -2.21 -18.18 19.83
N ASP A 16 -3.18 -18.11 20.74
CA ASP A 16 -4.58 -17.98 20.37
C ASP A 16 -4.71 -16.83 19.37
N ALA A 17 -5.45 -17.06 18.29
CA ALA A 17 -5.90 -15.96 17.46
C ALA A 17 -6.70 -15.04 18.40
N GLU A 18 -6.12 -13.90 18.79
CA GLU A 18 -6.92 -12.80 19.29
C GLU A 18 -7.86 -12.46 18.13
N THR A 19 -9.07 -13.00 18.18
CA THR A 19 -10.19 -12.50 17.42
C THR A 19 -10.41 -11.10 17.94
N VAL A 20 -9.67 -10.14 17.38
CA VAL A 20 -10.08 -8.76 17.39
C VAL A 20 -11.48 -8.80 16.80
N ALA A 21 -12.49 -8.50 17.63
CA ALA A 21 -13.85 -8.36 17.14
C ALA A 21 -13.77 -7.32 16.03
N LEU A 22 -13.81 -7.78 14.77
CA LEU A 22 -13.94 -6.90 13.64
C LEU A 22 -15.25 -6.16 13.89
N ASP A 23 -15.17 -4.84 14.09
CA ASP A 23 -16.36 -4.02 14.08
C ASP A 23 -17.08 -4.31 12.77
N GLU A 24 -18.28 -4.89 12.83
CA GLU A 24 -19.06 -5.20 11.62
C GLU A 24 -19.37 -3.92 10.82
N GLY A 25 -19.18 -2.73 11.41
CA GLY A 25 -19.17 -1.45 10.73
C GLY A 25 -18.00 -1.25 9.74
N LEU A 26 -16.83 -1.85 10.00
CA LEU A 26 -15.67 -1.83 9.09
C LEU A 26 -15.82 -2.77 7.88
N LEU A 27 -16.75 -3.72 7.96
CA LEU A 27 -17.05 -4.66 6.88
C LEU A 27 -18.11 -4.12 5.91
N THR A 28 -18.66 -2.94 6.17
CA THR A 28 -19.31 -2.19 5.11
C THR A 28 -18.20 -1.78 4.15
N ILE A 29 -18.06 -2.50 3.04
CA ILE A 29 -17.38 -1.99 1.86
C ILE A 29 -18.08 -0.67 1.59
N ALA A 30 -17.44 0.42 1.99
CA ALA A 30 -17.94 1.76 1.79
C ALA A 30 -18.30 1.90 0.31
N PRO A 31 -19.32 2.70 -0.04
CA PRO A 31 -19.53 3.05 -1.43
C PRO A 31 -18.17 3.44 -2.01
N GLN A 32 -17.93 3.04 -3.27
CA GLN A 32 -16.78 3.47 -4.08
C GLN A 32 -16.31 4.84 -3.60
N SER A 33 -15.03 4.96 -3.24
CA SER A 33 -14.43 6.18 -2.68
C SER A 33 -15.11 7.40 -3.25
N ALA A 34 -15.42 8.38 -2.41
CA ALA A 34 -16.20 9.54 -2.83
C ALA A 34 -15.50 10.38 -3.94
N GLY A 35 -14.33 9.95 -4.41
CA GLY A 35 -13.54 10.58 -5.46
C GLY A 35 -12.57 11.62 -4.93
N ASP A 36 -12.58 11.84 -3.61
CA ASP A 36 -11.89 12.97 -2.97
C ASP A 36 -10.68 12.52 -2.15
N GLU A 37 -10.54 11.22 -1.82
CA GLU A 37 -9.39 10.73 -1.05
C GLU A 37 -8.13 10.63 -1.93
N THR A 38 -7.03 11.19 -1.43
CA THR A 38 -5.75 11.23 -2.12
C THR A 38 -4.74 10.27 -1.49
N ILE A 39 -4.16 9.39 -2.30
CA ILE A 39 -3.17 8.39 -1.88
C ILE A 39 -1.81 8.73 -2.49
N LEU A 40 -0.76 8.78 -1.67
CA LEU A 40 0.61 8.90 -2.11
C LEU A 40 1.25 7.51 -2.19
N VAL A 41 1.75 7.11 -3.36
CA VAL A 41 2.46 5.84 -3.60
C VAL A 41 3.96 6.13 -3.76
N VAL A 42 4.79 5.43 -2.99
CA VAL A 42 6.25 5.57 -2.98
C VAL A 42 6.90 4.22 -3.19
N ASP A 43 7.54 4.06 -4.34
CA ASP A 43 8.15 2.80 -4.74
C ASP A 43 9.23 3.15 -5.77
N ASP A 44 10.43 2.56 -5.68
CA ASP A 44 11.52 2.86 -6.61
C ASP A 44 11.44 2.02 -7.90
N GLU A 45 10.65 0.94 -7.90
CA GLU A 45 10.39 0.11 -9.07
C GLU A 45 9.24 0.69 -9.91
N PRO A 46 9.52 1.24 -11.12
CA PRO A 46 8.51 1.99 -11.89
C PRO A 46 7.33 1.12 -12.34
N ALA A 47 7.55 -0.17 -12.58
CA ALA A 47 6.49 -1.09 -13.00
C ALA A 47 5.49 -1.37 -11.86
N VAL A 48 5.99 -1.55 -10.63
CA VAL A 48 5.17 -1.79 -9.45
C VAL A 48 4.40 -0.51 -9.09
N ARG A 49 5.10 0.64 -9.05
CA ARG A 49 4.48 1.94 -8.80
C ARG A 49 3.32 2.24 -9.75
N LEU A 50 3.51 1.99 -11.05
CA LEU A 50 2.48 2.21 -12.07
C LEU A 50 1.28 1.29 -11.86
N LEU A 51 1.51 -0.01 -11.64
CA LEU A 51 0.44 -0.99 -11.40
C LEU A 51 -0.44 -0.61 -10.21
N ILE A 52 0.19 -0.20 -9.09
CA ILE A 52 -0.54 0.21 -7.88
C ILE A 52 -1.34 1.48 -8.16
N ALA A 53 -0.75 2.46 -8.84
CA ALA A 53 -1.44 3.70 -9.18
C ALA A 53 -2.67 3.46 -10.06
N GLU A 54 -2.53 2.68 -11.13
CA GLU A 54 -3.64 2.33 -12.03
C GLU A 54 -4.79 1.64 -11.27
N LEU A 55 -4.47 0.69 -10.38
CA LEU A 55 -5.48 -0.01 -9.59
C LEU A 55 -6.23 0.93 -8.63
N LEU A 56 -5.53 1.88 -8.01
CA LEU A 56 -6.16 2.85 -7.10
C LEU A 56 -6.98 3.89 -7.86
N GLU A 57 -6.51 4.34 -9.02
CA GLU A 57 -7.26 5.23 -9.90
C GLU A 57 -8.56 4.57 -10.40
N ASP A 58 -8.50 3.28 -10.79
CA ASP A 58 -9.66 2.48 -11.18
C ASP A 58 -10.69 2.31 -10.04
N LEU A 59 -10.23 2.37 -8.79
CA LEU A 59 -11.06 2.35 -7.58
C LEU A 59 -11.64 3.73 -7.22
N GLY A 60 -11.26 4.79 -7.93
CA GLY A 60 -11.79 6.15 -7.77
C GLY A 60 -10.91 7.08 -6.92
N TYR A 61 -9.72 6.66 -6.51
CA TYR A 61 -8.82 7.49 -5.71
C TYR A 61 -8.00 8.46 -6.56
N ALA A 62 -7.67 9.63 -6.00
CA ALA A 62 -6.63 10.48 -6.57
C ALA A 62 -5.25 9.95 -6.16
N VAL A 63 -4.36 9.70 -7.12
CA VAL A 63 -3.04 9.13 -6.82
C VAL A 63 -1.92 10.11 -7.10
N LEU A 64 -1.07 10.34 -6.10
CA LEU A 64 0.22 10.99 -6.25
C LEU A 64 1.32 9.93 -6.20
N GLN A 65 2.36 10.09 -7.02
CA GLN A 65 3.44 9.12 -7.12
C GLN A 65 4.78 9.77 -6.77
N ALA A 66 5.64 9.02 -6.10
CA ALA A 66 7.03 9.39 -5.85
C ALA A 66 7.94 8.17 -6.05
N GLU A 67 9.14 8.39 -6.61
CA GLU A 67 10.12 7.32 -6.81
C GLU A 67 10.91 7.03 -5.52
N ARG A 68 11.19 8.07 -4.73
CA ARG A 68 12.02 7.97 -3.52
C ARG A 68 11.35 8.64 -2.34
N GLY A 69 11.74 8.23 -1.14
CA GLY A 69 11.26 8.85 0.11
C GLY A 69 11.53 10.36 0.17
N ALA A 70 12.64 10.83 -0.41
CA ALA A 70 12.94 12.26 -0.48
C ALA A 70 11.91 13.04 -1.32
N ASP A 71 11.48 12.48 -2.45
CA ASP A 71 10.47 13.10 -3.31
C ASP A 71 9.09 13.08 -2.61
N ALA A 72 8.77 11.95 -1.96
CA ALA A 72 7.56 11.81 -1.15
C ALA A 72 7.50 12.85 -0.02
N LEU A 73 8.63 13.12 0.65
CA LEU A 73 8.71 14.14 1.70
C LEU A 73 8.42 15.54 1.18
N VAL A 74 8.86 15.88 -0.04
CA VAL A 74 8.52 17.18 -0.67
C VAL A 74 7.02 17.30 -0.88
N VAL A 75 6.36 16.22 -1.32
CA VAL A 75 4.90 16.19 -1.49
C VAL A 75 4.19 16.31 -0.14
N LEU A 76 4.64 15.57 0.88
CA LEU A 76 4.07 15.60 2.23
C LEU A 76 4.24 16.96 2.93
N GLN A 77 5.32 17.69 2.61
CA GLN A 77 5.55 19.04 3.13
C GLN A 77 4.77 20.12 2.36
N SER A 78 4.12 19.75 1.26
CA SER A 78 3.27 20.66 0.49
C SER A 78 1.91 20.86 1.18
N LYS A 79 0.99 21.56 0.49
CA LYS A 79 -0.41 21.71 0.95
C LYS A 79 -1.34 20.61 0.41
N ALA A 80 -0.80 19.59 -0.25
CA ALA A 80 -1.60 18.44 -0.68
C ALA A 80 -2.19 17.75 0.55
N ALA A 81 -3.51 17.52 0.54
CA ALA A 81 -4.14 16.62 1.50
C ALA A 81 -3.82 15.19 1.06
N ILE A 82 -3.19 14.40 1.93
CA ILE A 82 -2.89 12.99 1.69
C ILE A 82 -3.56 12.21 2.82
N ASP A 83 -4.43 11.28 2.44
CA ASP A 83 -5.22 10.46 3.36
C ASP A 83 -4.54 9.12 3.65
N LEU A 84 -3.74 8.62 2.71
CA LEU A 84 -2.98 7.38 2.83
C LEU A 84 -1.63 7.46 2.12
N LEU A 85 -0.61 6.85 2.73
CA LEU A 85 0.71 6.63 2.14
C LEU A 85 0.93 5.13 1.98
N ILE A 86 1.22 4.69 0.75
CA ILE A 86 1.68 3.34 0.43
C ILE A 86 3.16 3.44 0.08
N THR A 87 4.00 2.65 0.73
CA THR A 87 5.45 2.68 0.52
C THR A 87 6.02 1.26 0.48
N ASP A 88 6.99 1.02 -0.40
CA ASP A 88 7.80 -0.18 -0.33
C ASP A 88 8.75 -0.15 0.89
N VAL A 89 9.11 -1.34 1.37
CA VAL A 89 10.02 -1.55 2.49
C VAL A 89 11.46 -1.59 2.00
N GLY A 90 12.33 -0.75 2.58
CA GLY A 90 13.75 -0.74 2.23
C GLY A 90 14.12 0.17 1.06
N LEU A 91 13.29 1.18 0.78
CA LEU A 91 13.68 2.29 -0.09
C LEU A 91 15.06 2.84 0.32
N PRO A 92 16.01 3.02 -0.63
CA PRO A 92 17.38 3.43 -0.36
C PRO A 92 17.54 4.89 0.09
#